data_AF-A0A1I3RT83-F1
#
_entry.id   AF-A0A1I3RT83-F1
#
_cell.length_a   1.000
_cell.length_b   1.000
_cell.length_c   1.000
_cell.angle_alpha   90.00
_cell.angle_beta   90.00
_cell.angle_gamma   90.00
#
_symmetry.space_group_name_H-M   'P 1'
#
loop_
_entity.id
_entity.type
_entity.pdbx_description
1 polymer ?
#
loop_
_entity_poly.entity_id
_entity_poly.type
_entity_poly.pdbx_seq_one_letter_code
_entity_poly.pdbx_strand_id
1 'polypeptide(L)'
;MKSANTLGVRADADDEWADRILFAEHGQVGRSVALAKEILRDAVTRKRDELSLQHAERVFRKSKPGLDMTPFHSAEWDVVKSELTAIGWGQ
;
A
#
# COMPACT_ATOMS: atom_id res chain seq x y z
N MET A 1 -10.54 27.43 13.81
CA MET A 1 -10.64 26.14 13.11
C MET A 1 -9.31 25.42 13.30
N LYS A 2 -9.20 24.48 14.25
CA LYS A 2 -7.94 23.74 14.46
C LYS A 2 -7.90 22.65 13.39
N SER A 3 -7.15 22.91 12.33
CA SER A 3 -6.74 21.88 11.37
C SER A 3 -6.20 20.68 12.16
N ALA A 4 -6.62 19.47 11.77
CA ALA A 4 -6.32 18.24 12.48
C ALA A 4 -4.83 18.15 12.87
N ASN A 5 -4.55 17.76 14.12
CA ASN A 5 -3.20 17.39 14.54
C ASN A 5 -2.65 16.38 13.53
N THR A 6 -1.48 16.67 12.96
CA THR A 6 -0.75 15.73 12.10
C THR A 6 -0.62 14.40 12.84
N LEU A 7 -0.94 13.28 12.18
CA LEU A 7 -0.97 11.95 12.81
C LEU A 7 0.41 11.45 13.26
N GLY A 8 1.49 12.15 12.91
CA GLY A 8 2.86 11.77 13.24
C GLY A 8 3.38 10.57 12.46
N VAL A 9 2.64 10.11 11.44
CA VAL A 9 3.03 8.99 10.58
C VAL A 9 3.70 9.55 9.33
N ARG A 10 4.95 9.17 9.11
CA ARG A 10 5.74 9.50 7.92
C ARG A 10 5.48 8.46 6.82
N ALA A 11 5.58 8.88 5.57
CA ALA A 11 5.58 7.98 4.42
C ALA A 11 6.77 8.38 3.56
N ASP A 12 7.55 7.39 3.11
CA ASP A 12 8.60 7.66 2.15
C ASP A 12 7.98 8.03 0.80
N ALA A 13 8.47 9.10 0.18
CA ALA A 13 8.00 9.51 -1.14
C ALA A 13 8.48 8.53 -2.22
N ASP A 14 9.62 7.88 -1.98
CA ASP A 14 10.27 6.92 -2.89
C ASP A 14 9.65 5.52 -2.80
N ASP A 15 8.61 5.33 -1.97
CA ASP A 15 7.86 4.06 -1.88
C ASP A 15 6.71 3.96 -2.90
N GLU A 16 6.46 5.00 -3.71
CA GLU A 16 5.40 5.06 -4.74
C GLU A 16 4.01 4.63 -4.25
N TRP A 17 3.66 5.03 -3.01
CA TRP A 17 2.44 4.60 -2.32
C TRP A 17 1.15 4.68 -3.16
N ALA A 18 0.94 5.80 -3.85
CA ALA A 18 -0.26 6.02 -4.65
C ALA A 18 -0.37 5.00 -5.80
N ASP A 19 0.73 4.78 -6.52
CA ASP A 19 0.76 3.87 -7.66
C ASP A 19 0.62 2.42 -7.23
N ARG A 20 1.32 2.02 -6.16
CA ARG A 20 1.21 0.68 -5.58
C ARG A 20 -0.21 0.37 -5.11
N ILE A 21 -0.85 1.32 -4.42
CA ILE A 21 -2.22 1.16 -3.92
C ILE A 21 -3.22 1.09 -5.08
N LEU A 22 -3.09 1.97 -6.08
CA LEU A 22 -3.97 1.98 -7.24
C LEU A 22 -3.86 0.67 -8.04
N PHE A 23 -2.63 0.19 -8.24
CA PHE A 23 -2.34 -1.05 -8.94
C PHE A 23 -2.82 -2.28 -8.16
N ALA A 24 -2.72 -2.27 -6.83
CA ALA A 24 -3.23 -3.32 -5.95
C ALA A 24 -4.75 -3.53 -6.04
N GLU A 25 -5.48 -2.51 -6.46
CA GLU A 25 -6.93 -2.53 -6.65
C GLU A 25 -7.34 -2.36 -8.12
N HIS A 26 -6.45 -2.66 -9.07
CA HIS A 26 -6.74 -2.66 -10.51
C HIS A 26 -7.33 -1.33 -11.01
N GLY A 27 -6.86 -0.20 -10.49
CA GLY A 27 -7.37 1.13 -10.86
C GLY A 27 -8.69 1.52 -10.20
N GLN A 28 -9.30 0.66 -9.38
CA GLN A 28 -10.57 0.96 -8.72
C GLN A 28 -10.37 1.96 -7.58
N VAL A 29 -10.63 3.25 -7.84
CA VAL A 29 -10.38 4.36 -6.91
C VAL A 29 -11.04 4.16 -5.55
N GLY A 30 -12.30 3.73 -5.51
CA GLY A 30 -13.01 3.51 -4.25
C GLY A 30 -12.34 2.48 -3.35
N ARG A 31 -11.88 1.37 -3.94
CA ARG A 31 -11.13 0.32 -3.21
C ARG A 31 -9.73 0.77 -2.84
N SER A 32 -9.08 1.53 -3.72
CA SER A 32 -7.75 2.12 -3.48
C SER A 32 -7.77 3.00 -2.24
N VAL A 33 -8.78 3.88 -2.12
CA VAL A 33 -8.97 4.73 -0.93
C VAL A 33 -9.28 3.89 0.32
N ALA A 34 -10.06 2.81 0.19
CA ALA A 34 -10.32 1.91 1.31
C ALA A 34 -9.03 1.24 1.80
N LEU A 35 -8.22 0.68 0.89
CA LEU A 35 -6.93 0.06 1.19
C LEU A 35 -5.95 1.06 1.84
N ALA A 36 -5.83 2.27 1.29
CA ALA A 36 -5.00 3.33 1.87
C ALA A 36 -5.38 3.63 3.32
N LYS A 37 -6.68 3.73 3.61
CA LYS A 37 -7.20 3.95 4.97
C LYS A 37 -6.90 2.77 5.90
N GLU A 38 -6.97 1.54 5.41
CA GLU A 38 -6.64 0.36 6.20
C GLU A 38 -5.15 0.30 6.56
N ILE A 39 -4.27 0.61 5.61
CA ILE A 39 -2.82 0.71 5.82
C ILE A 39 -2.52 1.78 6.88
N LEU A 40 -3.08 2.99 6.70
CA LEU A 40 -2.89 4.08 7.66
C LEU A 40 -3.47 3.75 9.04
N ARG A 41 -4.65 3.12 9.08
CA ARG A 41 -5.27 2.69 10.35
C ARG A 41 -4.39 1.68 11.08
N ASP A 42 -3.82 0.68 10.39
CA ASP A 42 -2.92 -0.28 11.01
C ASP A 42 -1.66 0.40 11.57
N ALA A 43 -1.08 1.39 10.87
CA ALA A 43 0.05 2.18 11.35
C ALA A 43 -0.29 2.98 12.61
N VAL A 44 -1.39 3.75 12.60
CA VAL A 44 -1.83 4.58 13.72
C VAL A 44 -2.21 3.71 14.93
N THR A 45 -2.99 2.66 14.74
CA THR A 45 -3.40 1.77 15.84
C THR A 45 -2.20 1.09 16.52
N ARG A 46 -1.15 0.78 15.76
CA ARG A 46 0.08 0.18 16.27
C ARG A 46 1.13 1.21 16.69
N LYS A 47 0.77 2.50 16.73
CA LYS A 47 1.63 3.62 17.15
C LYS A 47 2.95 3.67 16.39
N ARG A 48 2.91 3.41 15.09
CA ARG A 48 4.07 3.58 14.22
C ARG A 48 4.23 5.03 13.83
N ASP A 49 5.48 5.45 13.71
CA ASP A 49 5.89 6.78 13.25
C ASP A 49 6.18 6.80 11.73
N GLU A 50 6.15 5.65 11.07
CA GLU A 50 6.29 5.50 9.63
C GLU A 50 5.36 4.42 9.03
N LEU A 51 4.97 4.66 7.78
CA LEU A 51 4.48 3.62 6.88
C LEU A 51 5.68 2.83 6.35
N SER A 52 5.43 1.57 6.00
CA SER A 52 6.44 0.72 5.38
C SER A 52 5.74 -0.28 4.46
N LEU A 53 6.36 -0.59 3.32
CA LEU A 53 5.84 -1.58 2.38
C LEU A 53 5.53 -2.94 3.04
N GLN A 54 6.40 -3.42 3.95
CA GLN A 54 6.16 -4.67 4.70
C GLN A 54 4.84 -4.68 5.49
N HIS A 55 4.51 -3.58 6.17
CA HIS A 55 3.27 -3.49 6.93
C HIS A 55 2.04 -3.38 6.02
N ALA A 56 2.16 -2.68 4.90
CA ALA A 56 1.11 -2.58 3.90
C ALA A 56 0.82 -3.94 3.24
N GLU A 57 1.87 -4.70 2.92
CA GLU A 57 1.76 -6.07 2.43
C GLU A 57 0.98 -6.95 3.40
N ARG A 58 1.28 -6.89 4.70
CA ARG A 58 0.54 -7.64 5.72
C ARG A 58 -0.93 -7.23 5.81
N VAL A 59 -1.27 -5.96 5.60
CA VAL A 59 -2.67 -5.51 5.56
C VAL A 59 -3.36 -6.07 4.32
N PHE A 60 -2.73 -5.90 3.15
CA PHE A 60 -3.24 -6.36 1.86
C PHE A 60 -3.50 -7.87 1.81
N ARG A 61 -2.58 -8.68 2.33
CA ARG A 61 -2.69 -10.15 2.34
C ARG A 61 -3.85 -10.68 3.19
N LYS A 62 -4.41 -9.89 4.11
CA LYS A 62 -5.59 -10.31 4.89
C LYS A 62 -6.82 -10.47 4.01
N SER A 63 -6.97 -9.65 2.97
CA SER A 63 -8.09 -9.72 2.03
C SER A 63 -7.75 -10.48 0.75
N LYS A 64 -6.45 -10.65 0.44
CA LYS A 64 -5.95 -11.34 -0.76
C LYS A 64 -4.82 -12.32 -0.40
N PRO A 65 -5.13 -13.48 0.21
CA PRO A 65 -4.13 -14.48 0.56
C PRO A 65 -3.61 -15.23 -0.68
N GLY A 66 -2.43 -15.86 -0.55
CA GLY A 66 -1.92 -16.81 -1.54
C GLY A 66 -1.16 -16.22 -2.73
N LEU A 67 -0.77 -14.94 -2.68
CA LEU A 67 0.06 -14.32 -3.70
C LEU A 67 1.55 -14.49 -3.38
N ASP A 68 2.38 -14.93 -4.31
CA ASP A 68 3.83 -15.00 -4.07
C ASP A 68 4.43 -13.60 -3.99
N MET A 69 4.08 -12.73 -4.94
CA MET A 69 4.48 -11.33 -4.99
C MET A 69 3.27 -10.41 -4.83
N THR A 70 3.45 -9.27 -4.17
CA THR A 70 2.41 -8.25 -4.02
C THR A 70 2.91 -6.89 -4.48
N PRO A 71 2.01 -5.93 -4.77
CA PRO A 71 2.38 -4.54 -5.09
C PRO A 71 3.21 -3.85 -3.99
N PHE A 72 3.20 -4.39 -2.77
CA PHE A 72 3.95 -3.88 -1.61
C PHE A 72 5.23 -4.66 -1.35
N HIS A 73 5.72 -5.44 -2.33
CA HIS A 73 7.05 -6.03 -2.24
C HIS A 73 8.12 -4.94 -2.15
N SER A 74 9.17 -5.16 -1.35
CA SER A 74 10.22 -4.18 -1.04
C SER A 74 11.23 -3.92 -2.18
N ALA A 75 10.93 -4.37 -3.39
CA ALA A 75 11.78 -4.09 -4.55
C ALA A 75 11.34 -2.77 -5.21
N GLU A 76 12.22 -2.22 -6.06
CA GLU A 76 11.95 -1.04 -6.87
C GLU A 76 10.60 -1.16 -7.60
N TRP A 77 9.82 -0.07 -7.60
CA TRP A 77 8.44 -0.14 -8.07
C TRP A 77 8.32 -0.61 -9.51
N ASP A 78 9.21 -0.15 -10.40
CA ASP A 78 9.22 -0.57 -11.80
C ASP A 78 9.44 -2.09 -11.96
N VAL A 79 10.28 -2.69 -11.11
CA VAL A 79 10.51 -4.14 -11.10
C VAL A 79 9.26 -4.86 -10.61
N VAL A 80 8.69 -4.41 -9.48
CA VAL A 80 7.47 -5.00 -8.91
C VAL A 80 6.31 -4.96 -9.90
N LYS A 81 6.11 -3.82 -10.54
CA LYS A 81 5.07 -3.61 -11.55
C LYS A 81 5.27 -4.52 -12.75
N SER A 82 6.51 -4.60 -13.26
CA SER A 82 6.86 -5.47 -14.40
C SER A 82 6.56 -6.94 -14.12
N GLU A 83 7.04 -7.47 -12.99
CA GLU A 83 6.83 -8.88 -12.58
C GLU A 83 5.35 -9.20 -12.39
N LEU A 84 4.62 -8.34 -11.69
CA LEU A 84 3.18 -8.52 -11.47
C LEU A 84 2.40 -8.47 -12.79
N THR A 85 2.70 -7.53 -13.68
CA THR A 85 2.06 -7.48 -15.00
C THR A 85 2.40 -8.70 -15.86
N ALA A 86 3.62 -9.23 -15.79
CA ALA A 86 4.02 -10.44 -16.51
C ALA A 86 3.20 -11.67 -16.09
N ILE A 87 2.75 -11.75 -14.84
CA ILE A 87 1.87 -12.82 -14.34
C ILE A 87 0.37 -12.51 -14.50
N GLY A 88 0.02 -11.45 -15.24
CA GLY A 88 -1.37 -11.07 -15.54
C GLY A 88 -2.04 -10.19 -14.49
N TRP A 89 -1.30 -9.64 -13.53
CA TRP A 89 -1.85 -8.67 -12.57
C TRP A 89 -2.02 -7.29 -13.20
N GLY A 90 -3.14 -6.62 -12.90
CA GLY A 90 -3.40 -5.24 -13.34
C GLY A 90 -4.05 -5.12 -14.73
N GLN A 91 -4.48 -6.24 -15.33
CA GLN A 91 -5.45 -6.29 -16.44
C GLN A 91 -6.87 -6.05 -15.91
#